data_AF-A0A538I255-F1
#
_entry.id   AF-A0A538I255-F1
#
_cell.length_a   1.000
_cell.length_b   1.000
_cell.length_c   1.000
_cell.angle_alpha   90.00
_cell.angle_beta   90.00
_cell.angle_gamma   90.00
#
_symmetry.space_group_name_H-M   'P 1'
#
loop_
_entity.id
_entity.type
_entity.pdbx_description
1 polymer ?
#
loop_
_entity_poly.entity_id
_entity_poly.type
_entity_poly.pdbx_seq_one_letter_code
_entity_poly.pdbx_strand_id
1 'polypeptide(L)'
;MAQATATKGCARCGQENPREATFCMRCGGALDGDGASEARKVVSVLFCDLVDSTEGGDRLDPEEVSEVIRLFNHRARSIVEGFGGVVEKFIGDAVFAVFGVPLVHEDDPARAVRAAIAICDAAAALPGLGTDRLHVRCGVTTGETLVRIGGDYSSGEGFIVGSAANLAARLQALAPVDGVAVDEQTFNLTQRVFEHTELEPTTVKGKAEPLKVFHVRAPLVPVEARVRLELSVPLVDRKAELHALTVAYDEVVTTGRAALVTVSGEPGLGKTRLVDALREHVLARDTSPVWRIGRSVPYGEGVGVWAFAEILKSHAGILEVDDAATVRAKLDAMLSDDPDRSWLTQRLLPILGLGSSSAADREESFAAYRRFIELLARDRPAVVVFEDIQWADDALLTFLAQVANSPGVVPLLVVATTRPELFEQREASVEAIGRRVVHFTPLSDGYTVSLVASLLEGATLSPEVEETILRGAGGNALYAGEFVRLLLDRGALIQDDGVWRIVDG
;
A
#
# COMPACT_ATOMS: atom_id res chain seq x y z
N MET A 1 -46.43 -3.02 -27.23
CA MET A 1 -45.79 -1.68 -27.27
C MET A 1 -44.87 -1.60 -26.07
N ALA A 2 -43.55 -1.73 -26.28
CA ALA A 2 -42.57 -1.65 -25.20
C ALA A 2 -42.56 -0.21 -24.66
N GLN A 3 -42.80 -0.05 -23.35
CA GLN A 3 -42.65 1.23 -22.68
C GLN A 3 -41.18 1.64 -22.77
N ALA A 4 -40.91 2.78 -23.41
CA ALA A 4 -39.60 3.39 -23.40
C ALA A 4 -39.26 3.72 -21.93
N THR A 5 -38.34 2.96 -21.34
CA THR A 5 -37.78 3.23 -20.03
C THR A 5 -37.08 4.58 -20.09
N ALA A 6 -37.54 5.52 -19.28
CA ALA A 6 -36.96 6.85 -19.25
C ALA A 6 -35.50 6.76 -18.74
N THR A 7 -34.55 7.21 -19.56
CA THR A 7 -33.11 7.22 -19.27
C THR A 7 -32.62 8.64 -18.93
N LYS A 8 -31.48 8.73 -18.26
CA LYS A 8 -30.71 9.97 -18.07
C LYS A 8 -29.26 9.76 -18.52
N GLY A 9 -28.71 10.75 -19.22
CA GLY A 9 -27.34 10.71 -19.73
C GLY A 9 -26.33 11.12 -18.67
N CYS A 10 -25.22 10.39 -18.58
CA CYS A 10 -24.09 10.77 -17.75
C CYS A 10 -23.36 11.97 -18.37
N ALA A 11 -23.26 13.09 -17.64
CA ALA A 11 -22.52 14.27 -18.08
C ALA A 11 -21.02 14.02 -18.27
N ARG A 12 -20.46 12.99 -17.61
CA ARG A 12 -19.03 12.66 -17.66
C ARG A 12 -18.63 11.76 -18.84
N CYS A 13 -19.44 10.76 -19.18
CA CYS A 13 -19.07 9.75 -20.17
C CYS A 13 -20.14 9.48 -21.24
N GLY A 14 -21.25 10.20 -21.21
CA GLY A 14 -22.35 10.06 -22.18
C GLY A 14 -23.17 8.77 -22.05
N GLN A 15 -22.87 7.89 -21.09
CA GLN A 15 -23.63 6.66 -20.86
C GLN A 15 -25.09 6.99 -20.51
N GLU A 16 -26.03 6.34 -21.17
CA GLU A 16 -27.43 6.34 -20.74
C GLU A 16 -27.61 5.40 -19.55
N ASN A 17 -28.24 5.90 -18.49
CA ASN A 17 -28.52 5.16 -17.27
C ASN A 17 -30.02 5.21 -16.98
N PRO A 18 -30.58 4.22 -16.27
CA PRO A 18 -31.94 4.30 -15.75
C PRO A 18 -32.15 5.59 -14.95
N ARG A 19 -33.34 6.20 -15.03
CA ARG A 19 -33.64 7.44 -14.27
C ARG A 19 -33.40 7.32 -12.76
N GLU A 20 -33.57 6.14 -12.19
CA GLU A 20 -33.39 5.83 -10.76
C GLU A 20 -31.91 5.72 -10.34
N ALA A 21 -30.97 5.60 -11.30
CA ALA A 21 -29.56 5.38 -10.99
C ALA A 21 -28.93 6.65 -10.39
N THR A 22 -28.39 6.57 -9.18
CA THR A 22 -27.71 7.70 -8.52
C THR A 22 -26.27 7.90 -9.04
N PHE A 23 -25.66 6.81 -9.52
CA PHE A 23 -24.33 6.77 -10.11
C PHE A 23 -24.35 6.15 -11.51
N CYS A 24 -23.41 6.57 -12.35
CA CYS A 24 -23.23 6.05 -13.69
C CYS A 24 -22.72 4.61 -13.63
N MET A 25 -23.47 3.69 -14.23
CA MET A 25 -23.13 2.26 -14.27
C MET A 25 -21.85 1.95 -15.04
N ARG A 26 -21.29 2.93 -15.78
CA ARG A 26 -20.05 2.77 -16.55
C ARG A 26 -18.83 3.42 -15.90
N CYS A 27 -18.97 4.62 -15.34
CA CYS A 27 -17.83 5.41 -14.86
C CYS A 27 -17.92 5.80 -13.38
N GLY A 28 -18.97 5.40 -12.67
CA GLY A 28 -19.21 5.74 -11.27
C GLY A 28 -19.55 7.20 -10.99
N GLY A 29 -19.61 8.07 -12.01
CA GLY A 29 -19.95 9.49 -11.85
C GLY A 29 -21.40 9.67 -11.37
N ALA A 30 -21.63 10.55 -10.39
CA ALA A 30 -22.97 10.88 -9.92
C ALA A 30 -23.85 11.43 -11.06
N LEU A 31 -25.10 11.00 -11.13
CA LEU A 31 -26.03 11.36 -12.21
C LEU A 31 -27.07 12.40 -11.81
N ASP A 32 -27.26 12.60 -10.51
CA ASP A 32 -28.14 13.63 -9.96
C ASP A 32 -27.25 14.78 -9.47
N GLY A 33 -27.31 15.91 -10.16
CA GLY A 33 -26.51 17.11 -9.84
C GLY A 33 -27.06 17.87 -8.63
N ASP A 34 -26.11 18.43 -7.87
CA ASP A 34 -26.28 19.38 -6.76
C ASP A 34 -26.90 18.84 -5.46
N GLY A 35 -26.16 17.92 -4.86
CA GLY A 35 -26.09 17.81 -3.41
C GLY A 35 -24.66 17.49 -3.03
N ALA A 36 -23.86 18.53 -2.77
CA ALA A 36 -22.66 18.38 -1.95
C ALA A 36 -23.08 17.69 -0.64
N SER A 37 -22.92 16.37 -0.54
CA SER A 37 -23.29 15.65 0.67
C SER A 37 -22.07 15.63 1.58
N GLU A 38 -22.24 16.12 2.80
CA GLU A 38 -21.19 16.06 3.80
C GLU A 38 -21.19 14.66 4.43
N ALA A 39 -20.05 13.99 4.41
CA ALA A 39 -19.87 12.70 5.06
C ALA A 39 -18.69 12.77 6.02
N ARG A 40 -18.84 12.18 7.20
CA ARG A 40 -17.69 11.94 8.08
C ARG A 40 -16.90 10.76 7.54
N LYS A 41 -15.62 10.99 7.27
CA LYS A 41 -14.67 9.95 6.84
C LYS A 41 -13.40 10.05 7.66
N VAL A 42 -12.78 8.90 7.92
CA VAL A 42 -11.40 8.86 8.37
C VAL A 42 -10.52 9.14 7.16
N VAL A 43 -9.74 10.21 7.21
CA VAL A 43 -8.82 10.61 6.15
C VAL A 43 -7.44 10.88 6.73
N SER A 44 -6.42 10.81 5.89
CA SER A 44 -5.08 11.27 6.26
C SER A 44 -4.77 12.58 5.55
N VAL A 45 -4.44 13.62 6.31
CA VAL A 45 -4.16 14.96 5.80
C VAL A 45 -2.67 15.21 5.85
N LEU A 46 -2.10 15.61 4.71
CA LEU A 46 -0.72 16.02 4.55
C LEU A 46 -0.67 17.55 4.37
N PHE A 47 0.14 18.21 5.19
CA PHE A 47 0.48 19.60 5.04
C PHE A 47 2.00 19.73 4.84
N CYS A 48 2.44 20.34 3.76
CA CYS A 48 3.84 20.64 3.50
C CYS A 48 4.00 22.14 3.34
N ASP A 49 5.09 22.71 3.85
CA ASP A 49 5.41 24.12 3.68
C ASP A 49 6.91 24.29 3.43
N LEU A 50 7.30 25.33 2.69
CA LEU A 50 8.70 25.65 2.47
C LEU A 50 9.25 26.37 3.71
N VAL A 51 10.51 26.07 4.04
CA VAL A 51 11.22 26.74 5.12
C VAL A 51 11.77 28.07 4.60
N ASP A 52 11.54 29.15 5.35
CA ASP A 52 12.09 30.50 5.12
C ASP A 52 11.81 31.11 3.74
N SER A 53 10.76 30.66 3.05
CA SER A 53 10.32 31.21 1.75
C SER A 53 10.02 32.71 1.81
N THR A 54 9.53 33.18 2.96
CA THR A 54 9.17 34.58 3.19
C THR A 54 10.39 35.47 3.41
N GLU A 55 11.47 34.95 4.01
CA GLU A 55 12.74 35.70 4.20
C GLU A 55 13.65 35.63 2.97
N GLY A 56 13.59 34.53 2.20
CA GLY A 56 14.31 34.37 0.93
C GLY A 56 13.69 35.19 -0.21
N GLY A 57 12.36 35.34 -0.23
CA GLY A 57 11.62 36.10 -1.24
C GLY A 57 11.95 37.60 -1.27
N ASP A 58 12.40 38.18 -0.16
CA ASP A 58 12.80 39.59 -0.08
C ASP A 58 14.17 39.88 -0.72
N ARG A 59 14.97 38.83 -1.01
CA ARG A 59 16.35 38.95 -1.53
C ARG A 59 16.51 38.50 -2.99
N LEU A 60 15.48 37.88 -3.56
CA LEU A 60 15.51 37.27 -4.89
C LEU A 60 14.54 37.96 -5.84
N ASP A 61 14.75 37.79 -7.14
CA ASP A 61 13.81 38.28 -8.15
C ASP A 61 12.46 37.54 -7.99
N PRO A 62 11.32 38.25 -7.85
CA PRO A 62 10.01 37.63 -7.75
C PRO A 62 9.67 36.65 -8.87
N GLU A 63 10.22 36.85 -10.08
CA GLU A 63 10.02 35.95 -11.22
C GLU A 63 10.72 34.60 -11.00
N GLU A 64 11.96 34.63 -10.50
CA GLU A 64 12.74 33.42 -10.18
C GLU A 64 12.11 32.63 -9.03
N VAL A 65 11.65 33.32 -7.98
CA VAL A 65 10.95 32.70 -6.85
C VAL A 65 9.66 32.02 -7.32
N SER A 66 8.90 32.68 -8.19
CA SER A 66 7.65 32.14 -8.74
C SER A 66 7.90 30.88 -9.58
N GLU A 67 8.96 30.85 -10.38
CA GLU A 67 9.30 29.68 -11.20
C GLU A 67 9.67 28.46 -10.34
N VAL A 68 10.49 28.65 -9.30
CA VAL A 68 10.90 27.59 -8.38
C VAL A 68 9.69 27.02 -7.63
N ILE A 69 8.82 27.89 -7.10
CA ILE A 69 7.58 27.47 -6.41
C ILE A 69 6.67 26.70 -7.37
N ARG A 70 6.52 27.15 -8.63
CA ARG A 70 5.70 26.46 -9.64
C ARG A 70 6.24 25.06 -9.93
N LEU A 71 7.55 24.91 -10.05
CA LEU A 71 8.20 23.63 -10.29
C LEU A 71 8.05 22.69 -9.09
N PHE A 72 8.23 23.21 -7.87
CA PHE A 72 7.98 22.47 -6.63
C PHE A 72 6.52 22.00 -6.54
N ASN A 73 5.55 22.91 -6.72
CA ASN A 73 4.12 22.59 -6.65
C ASN A 73 3.72 21.53 -7.69
N HIS A 74 4.28 21.59 -8.90
CA HIS A 74 4.07 20.56 -9.92
C HIS A 74 4.60 19.20 -9.45
N ARG A 75 5.84 19.12 -8.94
CA ARG A 75 6.42 17.86 -8.44
C ARG A 75 5.63 17.31 -7.25
N ALA A 76 5.28 18.16 -6.29
CA ALA A 76 4.52 17.78 -5.11
C ALA A 76 3.14 17.22 -5.49
N ARG A 77 2.45 17.83 -6.47
CA ARG A 77 1.19 17.30 -7.00
C ARG A 77 1.37 15.92 -7.61
N SER A 78 2.33 15.74 -8.51
CA SER A 78 2.59 14.44 -9.14
C SER A 78 2.91 13.35 -8.11
N ILE A 79 3.64 13.68 -7.04
CA ILE A 79 3.94 12.76 -5.94
C ILE A 79 2.67 12.38 -5.18
N VAL A 80 1.89 13.36 -4.73
CA VAL A 80 0.65 13.13 -3.97
C VAL A 80 -0.32 12.26 -4.77
N GLU A 81 -0.56 12.62 -6.03
CA GLU A 81 -1.43 11.89 -6.94
C GLU A 81 -0.87 10.48 -7.26
N GLY A 82 0.45 10.35 -7.37
CA GLY A 82 1.16 9.08 -7.53
C GLY A 82 0.96 8.12 -6.36
N PHE A 83 0.82 8.64 -5.14
CA PHE A 83 0.43 7.86 -3.95
C PHE A 83 -1.10 7.75 -3.78
N GLY A 84 -1.90 8.15 -4.76
CA GLY A 84 -3.36 8.07 -4.70
C GLY A 84 -4.01 9.06 -3.72
N GLY A 85 -3.29 10.11 -3.34
CA GLY A 85 -3.85 11.27 -2.65
C GLY A 85 -4.39 12.31 -3.62
N VAL A 86 -5.10 13.29 -3.10
CA VAL A 86 -5.63 14.43 -3.84
C VAL A 86 -5.03 15.69 -3.24
N VAL A 87 -4.40 16.53 -4.07
CA VAL A 87 -4.05 17.89 -3.65
C VAL A 87 -5.34 18.70 -3.59
N GLU A 88 -5.73 19.13 -2.39
CA GLU A 88 -6.84 20.07 -2.25
C GLU A 88 -6.37 21.42 -2.81
N LYS A 89 -5.39 22.06 -2.17
CA LYS A 89 -4.98 23.41 -2.58
C LYS A 89 -3.52 23.67 -2.32
N PHE A 90 -3.01 24.66 -3.06
CA PHE A 90 -1.77 25.33 -2.73
C PHE A 90 -2.11 26.62 -1.97
N ILE A 91 -1.43 26.85 -0.85
CA ILE A 91 -1.56 28.08 -0.07
C ILE A 91 -0.22 28.81 -0.21
N GLY A 92 -0.06 29.52 -1.33
CA GLY A 92 1.24 30.06 -1.73
C GLY A 92 2.22 28.93 -2.08
N ASP A 93 3.20 28.75 -1.21
CA ASP A 93 4.25 27.74 -1.24
C ASP A 93 3.90 26.47 -0.42
N ALA A 94 2.84 26.51 0.38
CA ALA A 94 2.36 25.34 1.10
C ALA A 94 1.49 24.43 0.24
N VAL A 95 1.64 23.11 0.44
CA VAL A 95 0.85 22.05 -0.21
C VAL A 95 -0.11 21.45 0.81
N PHE A 96 -1.40 21.45 0.49
CA PHE A 96 -2.43 20.78 1.27
C PHE A 96 -2.98 19.59 0.49
N ALA A 97 -2.78 18.38 1.02
CA ALA A 97 -3.16 17.13 0.36
C ALA A 97 -3.90 16.18 1.30
N VAL A 98 -4.71 15.31 0.71
CA VAL A 98 -5.64 14.44 1.43
C VAL A 98 -5.62 13.04 0.83
N PHE A 99 -5.59 12.04 1.69
CA PHE A 99 -5.70 10.62 1.38
C PHE A 99 -6.98 10.07 2.00
N GLY A 100 -7.66 9.17 1.29
CA GLY A 100 -8.97 8.61 1.68
C GLY A 100 -10.19 9.27 1.03
N VAL A 101 -9.97 10.15 0.04
CA VAL A 101 -11.01 10.81 -0.74
C VAL A 101 -10.69 10.68 -2.23
N PRO A 102 -11.65 10.30 -3.10
CA PRO A 102 -13.02 9.89 -2.77
C PRO A 102 -13.11 8.49 -2.13
N LEU A 103 -12.07 7.67 -2.29
CA LEU A 103 -12.00 6.28 -1.83
C LEU A 103 -11.06 6.14 -0.63
N VAL A 104 -11.54 5.51 0.44
CA VAL A 104 -10.78 5.22 1.66
C VAL A 104 -10.06 3.89 1.50
N HIS A 105 -8.80 3.82 1.94
CA HIS A 105 -8.06 2.57 2.04
C HIS A 105 -7.33 2.47 3.39
N GLU A 106 -7.07 1.23 3.81
CA GLU A 106 -6.42 0.95 5.09
C GLU A 106 -5.01 1.55 5.22
N ASP A 107 -4.31 1.71 4.10
CA ASP A 107 -2.94 2.22 4.05
C ASP A 107 -2.83 3.74 3.76
N ASP A 108 -3.95 4.49 3.76
CA ASP A 108 -3.97 5.95 3.59
C ASP A 108 -2.95 6.68 4.51
N PRO A 109 -2.80 6.34 5.80
CA PRO A 109 -1.81 6.96 6.68
C PRO A 109 -0.38 6.73 6.21
N ALA A 110 -0.06 5.47 5.85
CA ALA A 110 1.28 5.11 5.41
C ALA A 110 1.63 5.76 4.08
N ARG A 111 0.66 5.90 3.17
CA ARG A 111 0.86 6.64 1.92
C ARG A 111 1.06 8.13 2.11
N ALA A 112 0.29 8.75 2.98
CA ALA A 112 0.45 10.17 3.28
C ALA A 112 1.88 10.45 3.79
N VAL A 113 2.40 9.56 4.65
CA VAL A 113 3.80 9.62 5.12
C VAL A 113 4.80 9.37 3.98
N ARG A 114 4.58 8.38 3.10
CA ARG A 114 5.46 8.15 1.93
C ARG A 114 5.50 9.35 0.98
N ALA A 115 4.35 9.94 0.69
CA ALA A 115 4.24 11.14 -0.12
C ALA A 115 4.98 12.31 0.53
N ALA A 116 4.85 12.48 1.85
CA ALA A 116 5.57 13.49 2.61
C ALA A 116 7.10 13.35 2.51
N ILE A 117 7.61 12.12 2.65
CA ILE A 117 9.05 11.82 2.49
C ILE A 117 9.50 12.13 1.06
N ALA A 118 8.77 11.64 0.06
CA ALA A 118 9.10 11.88 -1.34
C ALA A 118 9.06 13.37 -1.72
N ILE A 119 8.19 14.17 -1.08
CA ILE A 119 8.17 15.63 -1.24
C ILE A 119 9.45 16.27 -0.65
N CYS A 120 9.92 15.80 0.51
CA CYS A 120 11.19 16.27 1.09
C CYS A 120 12.36 15.98 0.14
N ASP A 121 12.42 14.77 -0.43
CA ASP A 121 13.46 14.38 -1.40
C ASP A 121 13.37 15.21 -2.69
N ALA A 122 12.16 15.44 -3.20
CA ALA A 122 11.94 16.22 -4.40
C ALA A 122 12.28 17.71 -4.22
N ALA A 123 12.05 18.27 -3.03
CA ALA A 123 12.47 19.61 -2.67
C ALA A 123 14.00 19.71 -2.61
N ALA A 124 14.67 18.75 -1.99
CA ALA A 124 16.13 18.72 -1.91
C ALA A 124 16.82 18.67 -3.29
N ALA A 125 16.12 18.20 -4.32
CA ALA A 125 16.56 18.16 -5.72
C ALA A 125 16.26 19.45 -6.53
N LEU A 126 15.76 20.51 -5.88
CA LEU A 126 15.46 21.80 -6.49
C LEU A 126 16.37 22.90 -5.94
N PRO A 127 16.71 23.93 -6.75
CA PRO A 127 17.51 25.06 -6.28
C PRO A 127 16.77 25.81 -5.17
N GLY A 128 17.50 26.17 -4.11
CA GLY A 128 16.93 26.87 -2.95
C GLY A 128 16.58 28.33 -3.23
N LEU A 129 15.66 28.87 -2.43
CA LEU A 129 15.32 30.29 -2.43
C LEU A 129 16.32 31.07 -1.55
N GLY A 130 17.57 31.17 -2.02
CA GLY A 130 18.67 31.83 -1.30
C GLY A 130 19.56 30.87 -0.51
N THR A 131 19.40 29.57 -0.76
CA THR A 131 20.14 28.44 -0.19
C THR A 131 20.57 27.48 -1.30
N ASP A 132 21.41 26.49 -0.98
CA ASP A 132 21.88 25.50 -1.96
C ASP A 132 20.75 24.60 -2.50
N ARG A 133 19.68 24.41 -1.72
CA ARG A 133 18.51 23.58 -2.06
C ARG A 133 17.24 24.08 -1.38
N LEU A 134 16.07 23.69 -1.89
CA LEU A 134 14.81 23.93 -1.18
C LEU A 134 14.73 23.07 0.07
N HIS A 135 14.22 23.68 1.13
CA HIS A 135 13.95 23.04 2.40
C HIS A 135 12.45 23.06 2.67
N VAL A 136 11.92 21.96 3.18
CA VAL A 136 10.49 21.83 3.48
C VAL A 136 10.29 21.21 4.86
N ARG A 137 9.07 21.36 5.38
CA ARG A 137 8.59 20.63 6.55
C ARG A 137 7.25 20.02 6.22
N CYS A 138 7.02 18.79 6.67
CA CYS A 138 5.79 18.07 6.42
C CYS A 138 5.11 17.65 7.74
N GLY A 139 3.79 17.74 7.79
CA GLY A 139 2.95 17.27 8.89
C GLY A 139 1.86 16.35 8.36
N VAL A 140 1.68 15.18 9.00
CA VAL A 140 0.63 14.21 8.64
C VAL A 140 -0.20 13.84 9.86
N THR A 141 -1.52 13.90 9.72
CA THR A 141 -2.47 13.44 10.74
C THR A 141 -3.55 12.59 10.10
N THR A 142 -4.06 11.62 10.83
CA THR A 142 -5.15 10.74 10.42
C THR A 142 -6.28 10.89 11.42
N GLY A 143 -7.49 11.16 10.95
CA GLY A 143 -8.64 11.30 11.84
C GLY A 143 -9.95 11.47 11.10
N GLU A 144 -11.04 11.42 11.85
CA GLU A 144 -12.37 11.69 11.32
C GLU A 144 -12.51 13.18 11.00
N THR A 145 -12.86 13.50 9.75
CA THR A 145 -13.19 14.85 9.32
C THR A 145 -14.43 14.85 8.44
N LEU A 146 -15.07 16.01 8.35
CA LEU A 146 -16.18 16.21 7.42
C LEU A 146 -15.62 16.42 6.01
N VAL A 147 -16.05 15.58 5.07
CA VAL A 147 -15.68 15.65 3.66
C VAL A 147 -16.91 15.96 2.82
N ARG A 148 -16.82 16.96 1.95
CA ARG A 148 -17.86 17.30 0.98
C ARG A 148 -17.76 16.40 -0.24
N ILE A 149 -18.76 15.54 -0.43
CA ILE A 149 -18.84 14.57 -1.52
C ILE A 149 -19.60 15.17 -2.71
N GLY A 150 -19.04 15.06 -3.92
CA GLY A 150 -19.74 15.40 -5.17
C GLY A 150 -19.29 16.70 -5.84
N GLY A 151 -18.21 17.33 -5.37
CA GLY A 151 -17.50 18.38 -6.11
C GLY A 151 -16.50 17.82 -7.12
N ASP A 152 -16.01 18.66 -8.02
CA ASP A 152 -14.86 18.33 -8.85
C ASP A 152 -13.59 18.25 -7.99
N TYR A 153 -13.25 17.06 -7.50
CA TYR A 153 -12.02 16.85 -6.73
C TYR A 153 -10.75 17.16 -7.52
N SER A 154 -10.82 17.23 -8.87
CA SER A 154 -9.69 17.63 -9.71
C SER A 154 -9.47 19.14 -9.75
N SER A 155 -10.48 19.92 -9.36
CA SER A 155 -10.39 21.38 -9.19
C SER A 155 -9.80 21.81 -7.85
N GLY A 156 -9.70 20.90 -6.87
CA GLY A 156 -9.02 21.14 -5.60
C GLY A 156 -9.80 21.95 -4.54
N GLU A 157 -10.97 22.51 -4.85
CA GLU A 157 -11.55 23.49 -3.91
C GLU A 157 -12.50 22.90 -2.85
N GLY A 158 -12.07 23.01 -1.60
CA GLY A 158 -12.94 23.18 -0.42
C GLY A 158 -13.82 21.97 -0.12
N PHE A 159 -13.22 20.79 -0.04
CA PHE A 159 -13.94 19.57 0.31
C PHE A 159 -13.57 19.02 1.68
N ILE A 160 -12.58 19.58 2.39
CA ILE A 160 -12.32 19.24 3.79
C ILE A 160 -12.49 20.43 4.71
N VAL A 161 -13.28 20.20 5.76
CA VAL A 161 -13.50 21.15 6.85
C VAL A 161 -13.26 20.40 8.15
N GLY A 162 -12.38 20.92 9.02
CA GLY A 162 -12.27 20.37 10.36
C GLY A 162 -10.95 20.54 11.08
N SER A 163 -10.89 19.91 12.25
CA SER A 163 -9.75 19.86 13.16
C SER A 163 -8.51 19.19 12.55
N ALA A 164 -8.69 18.23 11.64
CA ALA A 164 -7.59 17.52 10.99
C ALA A 164 -6.70 18.46 10.16
N ALA A 165 -7.29 19.37 9.36
CA ALA A 165 -6.55 20.36 8.59
C ALA A 165 -5.68 21.26 9.49
N ASN A 166 -6.26 21.74 10.60
CA ASN A 166 -5.55 22.57 11.56
C ASN A 166 -4.45 21.80 12.30
N LEU A 167 -4.66 20.51 12.58
CA LEU A 167 -3.67 19.66 13.24
C LEU A 167 -2.50 19.34 12.29
N ALA A 168 -2.76 19.06 11.01
CA ALA A 168 -1.72 18.83 10.00
C ALA A 168 -0.77 20.03 9.88
N ALA A 169 -1.31 21.24 9.77
CA ALA A 169 -0.51 22.47 9.72
C ALA A 169 0.33 22.68 10.99
N ARG A 170 -0.22 22.33 12.16
CA ARG A 170 0.52 22.40 13.44
C ARG A 170 1.64 21.38 13.51
N LEU A 171 1.40 20.15 13.09
CA LEU A 171 2.42 19.11 13.04
C LEU A 171 3.55 19.53 12.09
N GLN A 172 3.21 20.08 10.92
CA GLN A 172 4.20 20.60 9.98
C GLN A 172 5.10 21.66 10.63
N ALA A 173 4.53 22.61 11.38
CA ALA A 173 5.32 23.63 12.06
C ALA A 173 6.29 23.06 13.12
N LEU A 174 5.93 21.92 13.72
CA LEU A 174 6.73 21.20 14.71
C LEU A 174 7.73 20.21 14.09
N ALA A 175 7.64 19.95 12.79
CA ALA A 175 8.54 19.03 12.12
C ALA A 175 9.97 19.62 12.05
N PRO A 176 11.01 18.78 12.16
CA PRO A 176 12.35 19.22 11.82
C PRO A 176 12.43 19.60 10.33
N VAL A 177 13.37 20.48 9.99
CA VAL A 177 13.65 20.84 8.60
C VAL A 177 13.99 19.57 7.80
N ASP A 178 13.42 19.47 6.60
CA ASP A 178 13.48 18.31 5.71
C ASP A 178 12.92 17.02 6.34
N GLY A 179 11.96 17.15 7.26
CA GLY A 179 11.38 16.05 8.00
C GLY A 179 9.86 16.03 8.04
N VAL A 180 9.32 14.88 8.47
CA VAL A 180 7.89 14.60 8.57
C VAL A 180 7.49 14.38 10.03
N ALA A 181 6.56 15.18 10.55
CA ALA A 181 5.98 14.99 11.86
C ALA A 181 4.56 14.41 11.80
N VAL A 182 4.25 13.52 12.74
CA VAL A 182 2.94 12.87 12.85
C VAL A 182 2.40 12.93 14.27
N ASP A 183 1.07 12.83 14.43
CA ASP A 183 0.43 12.68 15.74
C ASP A 183 0.42 11.23 16.22
N GLU A 184 -0.05 11.01 17.45
CA GLU A 184 -0.13 9.67 18.07
C GLU A 184 -1.02 8.70 17.27
N GLN A 185 -2.10 9.19 16.67
CA GLN A 185 -3.00 8.35 15.88
C GLN A 185 -2.32 7.87 14.59
N THR A 186 -1.71 8.77 13.82
CA THR A 186 -0.95 8.39 12.62
C THR A 186 0.27 7.54 12.99
N PHE A 187 0.98 7.85 14.08
CA PHE A 187 2.05 6.99 14.60
C PHE A 187 1.57 5.56 14.84
N ASN A 188 0.45 5.37 15.56
CA ASN A 188 -0.05 4.03 15.85
C ASN A 188 -0.40 3.22 14.59
N LEU A 189 -0.89 3.91 13.56
CA LEU A 189 -1.24 3.32 12.25
C LEU A 189 -0.01 3.07 11.35
N THR A 190 1.14 3.69 11.64
CA THR A 190 2.31 3.68 10.75
C THR A 190 3.60 3.17 11.41
N GLN A 191 3.63 2.95 12.73
CA GLN A 191 4.79 2.47 13.50
C GLN A 191 5.34 1.11 13.03
N ARG A 192 4.54 0.35 12.27
CA ARG A 192 4.96 -0.94 11.67
C ARG A 192 5.62 -0.80 10.30
N VAL A 193 5.56 0.40 9.72
CA VAL A 193 6.04 0.70 8.35
C VAL A 193 7.18 1.72 8.38
N PHE A 194 7.30 2.53 9.44
CA PHE A 194 8.37 3.52 9.59
C PHE A 194 8.98 3.51 10.98
N GLU A 195 10.27 3.83 11.03
CA GLU A 195 10.96 4.17 12.26
C GLU A 195 10.56 5.60 12.67
N HIS A 196 10.27 5.77 13.96
CA HIS A 196 9.85 7.05 14.53
C HIS A 196 10.72 7.43 15.73
N THR A 197 10.84 8.72 15.99
CA THR A 197 11.41 9.26 17.23
C THR A 197 10.40 10.23 17.83
N GLU A 198 10.06 10.06 19.10
CA GLU A 198 9.19 11.01 19.81
C GLU A 198 9.90 12.36 19.95
N LEU A 199 9.17 13.44 19.64
CA LEU A 199 9.59 14.82 19.84
C LEU A 199 9.06 15.34 21.18
N GLU A 200 9.67 16.42 21.68
CA GLU A 200 9.26 17.04 22.94
C GLU A 200 7.76 17.42 22.92
N PRO A 201 6.96 16.95 23.90
CA PRO A 201 5.54 17.24 23.96
C PRO A 201 5.28 18.75 23.96
N THR A 202 4.50 19.22 22.99
CA THR A 202 4.28 20.66 22.82
C THR A 202 2.87 21.04 23.25
N THR A 203 2.75 21.98 24.17
CA THR A 203 1.45 22.57 24.54
C THR A 203 0.95 23.47 23.43
N VAL A 204 -0.22 23.14 22.88
CA VAL A 204 -0.82 23.90 21.76
C VAL A 204 -2.01 24.70 22.25
N LYS A 205 -2.18 25.92 21.75
CA LYS A 205 -3.37 26.75 22.02
C LYS A 205 -4.65 25.98 21.69
N GLY A 206 -5.51 25.81 22.70
CA GLY A 206 -6.84 25.20 22.57
C GLY A 206 -6.93 23.71 22.90
N LYS A 207 -5.86 23.05 23.34
CA LYS A 207 -5.92 21.69 23.93
C LYS A 207 -5.46 21.72 25.39
N ALA A 208 -6.16 20.96 26.24
CA ALA A 208 -5.83 20.84 27.67
C ALA A 208 -4.59 19.96 27.90
N GLU A 209 -4.36 18.97 27.04
CA GLU A 209 -3.24 18.03 27.12
C GLU A 209 -2.16 18.36 26.06
N PRO A 210 -0.86 18.19 26.40
CA PRO A 210 0.23 18.33 25.44
C PRO A 210 0.07 17.40 24.25
N LEU A 211 0.33 17.89 23.04
CA LEU A 211 0.30 17.05 21.85
C LEU A 211 1.59 16.21 21.80
N LYS A 212 1.44 14.88 21.80
CA LYS A 212 2.54 13.97 21.45
C LYS A 212 2.78 14.03 19.94
N VAL A 213 4.03 14.21 19.55
CA VAL A 213 4.45 14.36 18.17
C VAL A 213 5.61 13.42 17.90
N PHE A 214 5.59 12.76 16.75
CA PHE A 214 6.61 11.79 16.35
C PHE A 214 7.24 12.22 15.03
N HIS A 215 8.57 12.25 14.98
CA HIS A 215 9.32 12.46 13.74
C HIS A 215 9.54 11.12 13.03
N VAL A 216 9.14 11.04 11.76
CA VAL A 216 9.39 9.88 10.90
C VAL A 216 10.85 9.92 10.42
N ARG A 217 11.63 8.88 10.76
CA ARG A 217 13.07 8.82 10.46
C ARG A 217 13.36 8.17 9.12
N ALA A 218 12.77 7.01 8.88
CA ALA A 218 12.99 6.22 7.68
C ALA A 218 11.86 5.19 7.50
N PRO A 219 11.55 4.78 6.26
CA PRO A 219 10.79 3.57 6.02
C PRO A 219 11.53 2.36 6.62
N LEU A 220 10.79 1.48 7.30
CA LEU A 220 11.31 0.18 7.67
C LEU A 220 11.47 -0.64 6.38
N VAL A 221 12.63 -1.29 6.20
CA VAL A 221 12.95 -2.06 4.99
C VAL A 221 11.83 -3.09 4.70
N PRO A 222 11.32 -3.23 3.46
CA PRO A 222 10.01 -3.84 3.20
C PRO A 222 9.86 -5.35 3.42
N VAL A 223 10.85 -6.08 3.98
CA VAL A 223 10.82 -7.55 4.00
C VAL A 223 10.87 -8.15 5.41
N GLU A 224 11.20 -7.36 6.44
CA GLU A 224 11.56 -7.91 7.76
C GLU A 224 10.67 -7.39 8.90
N ALA A 225 10.11 -6.18 8.76
CA ALA A 225 9.23 -5.61 9.80
C ALA A 225 7.85 -6.29 9.87
N ARG A 226 7.28 -6.72 8.74
CA ARG A 226 6.07 -7.56 8.72
C ARG A 226 6.31 -8.92 9.35
N VAL A 227 7.42 -9.55 8.98
CA VAL A 227 7.85 -10.87 9.48
C VAL A 227 7.89 -10.89 11.00
N ARG A 228 8.42 -9.86 11.67
CA ARG A 228 8.56 -9.90 13.14
C ARG A 228 7.25 -9.85 13.95
N LEU A 229 6.16 -9.32 13.40
CA LEU A 229 4.85 -9.23 14.08
C LEU A 229 3.83 -10.25 13.55
N GLU A 230 3.95 -10.72 12.30
CA GLU A 230 3.09 -11.78 11.75
C GLU A 230 3.56 -13.19 12.14
N LEU A 231 4.85 -13.36 12.47
CA LEU A 231 5.40 -14.62 13.01
C LEU A 231 4.84 -15.02 14.38
N SER A 232 4.17 -14.12 15.12
CA SER A 232 3.61 -14.44 16.45
C SER A 232 2.17 -14.94 16.40
N VAL A 233 1.50 -14.89 15.24
CA VAL A 233 0.13 -15.39 15.09
C VAL A 233 0.18 -16.81 14.52
N PRO A 234 -0.35 -17.85 15.18
CA PRO A 234 -0.30 -19.20 14.63
C PRO A 234 -1.18 -19.35 13.39
N LEU A 235 -0.74 -20.16 12.44
CA LEU A 235 -1.57 -20.58 11.32
C LEU A 235 -2.59 -21.64 11.80
N VAL A 236 -3.83 -21.23 12.07
CA VAL A 236 -4.90 -22.11 12.56
C VAL A 236 -5.74 -22.63 11.39
N ASP A 237 -6.00 -23.94 11.36
CA ASP A 237 -6.87 -24.62 10.38
C ASP A 237 -6.57 -24.34 8.91
N ARG A 238 -5.29 -24.26 8.54
CA ARG A 238 -4.85 -24.10 7.15
C ARG A 238 -3.84 -25.14 6.68
N LYS A 239 -3.90 -26.35 7.25
CA LYS A 239 -2.95 -27.42 6.94
C LYS A 239 -3.09 -27.90 5.50
N ALA A 240 -4.31 -27.98 4.97
CA ALA A 240 -4.55 -28.44 3.61
C ALA A 240 -4.06 -27.40 2.58
N GLU A 241 -4.32 -26.12 2.83
CA GLU A 241 -3.92 -24.99 2.02
C GLU A 241 -2.40 -24.83 2.01
N LEU A 242 -1.76 -24.93 3.18
CA LEU A 242 -0.30 -24.93 3.28
C LEU A 242 0.27 -26.13 2.53
N HIS A 243 -0.31 -27.32 2.71
CA HIS A 243 0.14 -28.52 2.01
C HIS A 243 0.06 -28.37 0.49
N ALA A 244 -1.01 -27.77 -0.04
CA ALA A 244 -1.16 -27.51 -1.48
C ALA A 244 -0.05 -26.59 -2.03
N LEU A 245 0.38 -25.60 -1.26
CA LEU A 245 1.50 -24.72 -1.61
C LEU A 245 2.86 -25.44 -1.50
N THR A 246 3.08 -26.22 -0.45
CA THR A 246 4.34 -26.97 -0.29
C THR A 246 4.50 -28.01 -1.38
N VAL A 247 3.41 -28.68 -1.80
CA VAL A 247 3.43 -29.62 -2.93
C VAL A 247 3.78 -28.89 -4.23
N ALA A 248 3.23 -27.69 -4.46
CA ALA A 248 3.59 -26.89 -5.64
C ALA A 248 5.09 -26.55 -5.66
N TYR A 249 5.64 -26.17 -4.51
CA TYR A 249 7.07 -25.90 -4.37
C TYR A 249 7.91 -27.16 -4.65
N ASP A 250 7.55 -28.31 -4.07
CA ASP A 250 8.25 -29.57 -4.29
C ASP A 250 8.24 -30.00 -5.77
N GLU A 251 7.12 -29.81 -6.46
CA GLU A 251 7.00 -30.06 -7.90
C GLU A 251 7.94 -29.16 -8.70
N VAL A 252 8.00 -27.86 -8.39
CA VAL A 252 8.91 -26.90 -9.04
C VAL A 252 10.36 -27.29 -8.84
N VAL A 253 10.76 -27.64 -7.61
CA VAL A 253 12.15 -28.05 -7.30
C VAL A 253 12.51 -29.36 -8.01
N THR A 254 11.58 -30.32 -8.05
CA THR A 254 11.85 -31.66 -8.62
C THR A 254 11.87 -31.63 -10.15
N THR A 255 10.92 -30.91 -10.76
CA THR A 255 10.76 -30.90 -12.23
C THR A 255 11.56 -29.79 -12.90
N GLY A 256 11.98 -28.78 -12.14
CA GLY A 256 12.59 -27.57 -12.66
C GLY A 256 11.64 -26.75 -13.54
N ARG A 257 10.33 -26.95 -13.48
CA ARG A 257 9.35 -26.18 -14.25
C ARG A 257 8.70 -25.11 -13.40
N ALA A 258 8.45 -23.96 -14.00
CA ALA A 258 7.73 -22.90 -13.32
C ALA A 258 6.29 -23.32 -13.02
N ALA A 259 5.73 -22.83 -11.90
CA ALA A 259 4.33 -23.04 -11.55
C ALA A 259 3.72 -21.77 -10.97
N LEU A 260 2.41 -21.63 -11.12
CA LEU A 260 1.62 -20.57 -10.50
C LEU A 260 0.56 -21.19 -9.58
N VAL A 261 0.48 -20.68 -8.35
CA VAL A 261 -0.61 -20.95 -7.43
C VAL A 261 -1.25 -19.64 -7.02
N THR A 262 -2.57 -19.54 -7.16
CA THR A 262 -3.32 -18.36 -6.75
C THR A 262 -4.02 -18.62 -5.42
N VAL A 263 -3.78 -17.79 -4.42
CA VAL A 263 -4.43 -17.82 -3.11
C VAL A 263 -5.55 -16.78 -3.10
N SER A 264 -6.79 -17.24 -3.05
CA SER A 264 -7.98 -16.39 -3.13
C SER A 264 -8.76 -16.39 -1.84
N GLY A 265 -9.14 -15.24 -1.32
CA GLY A 265 -10.01 -15.14 -0.15
C GLY A 265 -10.26 -13.71 0.27
N GLU A 266 -11.26 -13.51 1.12
CA GLU A 266 -11.63 -12.19 1.63
C GLU A 266 -10.45 -11.50 2.37
N PRO A 267 -10.45 -10.15 2.44
CA PRO A 267 -9.52 -9.40 3.29
C PRO A 267 -9.53 -9.90 4.75
N GLY A 268 -8.35 -9.98 5.37
CA GLY A 268 -8.23 -10.37 6.78
C GLY A 268 -8.29 -11.88 7.10
N LEU A 269 -8.57 -12.76 6.13
CA LEU A 269 -8.64 -14.22 6.37
C LEU A 269 -7.29 -14.91 6.63
N GLY A 270 -6.16 -14.19 6.59
CA GLY A 270 -4.83 -14.75 6.86
C GLY A 270 -4.05 -15.25 5.64
N LYS A 271 -4.34 -14.75 4.43
CA LYS A 271 -3.58 -15.07 3.20
C LYS A 271 -2.08 -14.80 3.35
N THR A 272 -1.72 -13.64 3.91
CA THR A 272 -0.30 -13.27 4.19
C THR A 272 0.34 -14.27 5.15
N ARG A 273 -0.35 -14.64 6.23
CA ARG A 273 0.15 -15.62 7.20
C ARG A 273 0.40 -17.01 6.59
N LEU A 274 -0.42 -17.43 5.63
CA LEU A 274 -0.21 -18.67 4.87
C LEU A 274 1.06 -18.59 4.01
N VAL A 275 1.25 -17.48 3.30
CA VAL A 275 2.45 -17.23 2.50
C VAL A 275 3.70 -17.22 3.37
N ASP A 276 3.62 -16.65 4.57
CA ASP A 276 4.71 -16.71 5.56
C ASP A 276 4.94 -18.12 6.08
N ALA A 277 3.89 -18.91 6.33
CA ALA A 277 4.04 -20.31 6.74
C ALA A 277 4.72 -21.15 5.64
N LEU A 278 4.42 -20.88 4.37
CA LEU A 278 5.14 -21.45 3.24
C LEU A 278 6.62 -21.02 3.28
N ARG A 279 6.90 -19.73 3.50
CA ARG A 279 8.26 -19.21 3.63
C ARG A 279 9.03 -19.92 4.73
N GLU A 280 8.46 -20.04 5.93
CA GLU A 280 9.04 -20.77 7.06
C GLU A 280 9.35 -22.23 6.68
N HIS A 281 8.37 -22.93 6.09
CA HIS A 281 8.53 -24.32 5.68
C HIS A 281 9.65 -24.50 4.66
N VAL A 282 9.74 -23.60 3.69
CA VAL A 282 10.72 -23.70 2.62
C VAL A 282 12.12 -23.28 3.09
N LEU A 283 12.24 -22.22 3.90
CA LEU A 283 13.53 -21.78 4.46
C LEU A 283 14.12 -22.77 5.46
N ALA A 284 13.28 -23.61 6.10
CA ALA A 284 13.75 -24.71 6.94
C ALA A 284 14.46 -25.84 6.15
N ARG A 285 14.44 -25.80 4.81
CA ARG A 285 15.09 -26.78 3.94
C ARG A 285 16.46 -26.28 3.48
N ASP A 286 17.34 -27.21 3.15
CA ASP A 286 18.75 -26.94 2.76
C ASP A 286 18.90 -26.31 1.36
N THR A 287 17.79 -25.89 0.72
CA THR A 287 17.80 -25.31 -0.62
C THR A 287 17.92 -23.78 -0.63
N SER A 288 17.73 -23.12 0.52
CA SER A 288 17.88 -21.66 0.71
C SER A 288 17.39 -20.84 -0.49
N PRO A 289 16.11 -20.94 -0.90
CA PRO A 289 15.64 -20.36 -2.15
C PRO A 289 15.72 -18.84 -2.16
N VAL A 290 15.65 -18.26 -3.36
CA VAL A 290 15.36 -16.82 -3.50
C VAL A 290 13.89 -16.59 -3.15
N TRP A 291 13.61 -15.69 -2.21
CA TRP A 291 12.26 -15.28 -1.85
C TRP A 291 12.08 -13.79 -2.14
N ARG A 292 11.11 -13.42 -2.97
CA ARG A 292 10.79 -12.02 -3.27
C ARG A 292 9.28 -11.79 -3.24
N ILE A 293 8.89 -10.59 -2.86
CA ILE A 293 7.49 -10.17 -2.74
C ILE A 293 7.37 -8.84 -3.49
N GLY A 294 6.32 -8.71 -4.31
CA GLY A 294 5.90 -7.46 -4.92
C GLY A 294 4.40 -7.29 -4.78
N ARG A 295 3.96 -6.08 -4.48
CA ARG A 295 2.55 -5.77 -4.22
C ARG A 295 1.94 -5.00 -5.39
N SER A 296 0.73 -5.39 -5.77
CA SER A 296 -0.09 -4.60 -6.68
C SER A 296 -0.82 -3.54 -5.87
N VAL A 297 -0.62 -2.28 -6.21
CA VAL A 297 -1.27 -1.14 -5.55
C VAL A 297 -2.47 -0.67 -6.36
N PRO A 298 -3.54 -0.12 -5.73
CA PRO A 298 -4.71 0.37 -6.48
C PRO A 298 -4.48 1.67 -7.26
N TYR A 299 -3.31 2.32 -7.15
CA TYR A 299 -3.09 3.71 -7.56
C TYR A 299 -1.62 3.96 -7.97
N GLY A 300 -1.39 5.06 -8.70
CA GLY A 300 -0.07 5.54 -9.14
C GLY A 300 0.15 5.48 -10.65
N GLU A 301 1.09 6.27 -11.19
CA GLU A 301 1.54 6.07 -12.57
C GLU A 301 2.29 4.73 -12.67
N GLY A 302 1.92 3.85 -13.61
CA GLY A 302 2.57 2.55 -13.78
C GLY A 302 2.02 1.42 -12.89
N VAL A 303 0.75 1.50 -12.45
CA VAL A 303 0.04 0.49 -11.62
C VAL A 303 0.36 -0.97 -12.00
N GLY A 304 0.36 -1.30 -13.30
CA GLY A 304 0.61 -2.66 -13.78
C GLY A 304 2.04 -3.19 -13.58
N VAL A 305 3.02 -2.33 -13.25
CA VAL A 305 4.43 -2.72 -13.09
C VAL A 305 5.03 -2.48 -11.71
N TRP A 306 4.26 -1.93 -10.77
CA TRP A 306 4.75 -1.61 -9.41
C TRP A 306 5.30 -2.84 -8.68
N ALA A 307 4.58 -3.97 -8.76
CA ALA A 307 5.02 -5.21 -8.13
C ALA A 307 6.41 -5.65 -8.65
N PHE A 308 6.71 -5.46 -9.93
CA PHE A 308 8.05 -5.73 -10.46
C PHE A 308 9.10 -4.78 -9.93
N ALA A 309 8.78 -3.49 -9.82
CA ALA A 309 9.69 -2.50 -9.26
C ALA A 309 10.09 -2.87 -7.82
N GLU A 310 9.13 -3.31 -6.99
CA GLU A 310 9.42 -3.77 -5.63
C GLU A 310 10.30 -5.02 -5.60
N ILE A 311 9.98 -6.02 -6.43
CA ILE A 311 10.78 -7.26 -6.54
C ILE A 311 12.20 -6.94 -7.01
N LEU A 312 12.34 -6.08 -8.03
CA LEU A 312 13.62 -5.67 -8.59
C LEU A 312 14.45 -4.88 -7.59
N LYS A 313 13.86 -3.86 -6.94
CA LYS A 313 14.54 -3.08 -5.91
C LYS A 313 15.04 -3.98 -4.78
N SER A 314 14.16 -4.85 -4.27
CA SER A 314 14.50 -5.82 -3.22
C SER A 314 15.61 -6.80 -3.64
N HIS A 315 15.61 -7.24 -4.90
CA HIS A 315 16.62 -8.17 -5.39
C HIS A 315 17.99 -7.51 -5.62
N ALA A 316 18.01 -6.33 -6.23
CA ALA A 316 19.23 -5.57 -6.50
C ALA A 316 19.78 -4.82 -5.27
N GLY A 317 19.05 -4.82 -4.14
CA GLY A 317 19.42 -4.06 -2.94
C GLY A 317 19.33 -2.55 -3.13
N ILE A 318 18.41 -2.10 -4.00
CA ILE A 318 18.14 -0.68 -4.26
C ILE A 318 17.26 -0.14 -3.12
N LEU A 319 17.67 1.01 -2.58
CA LEU A 319 16.99 1.75 -1.54
C LEU A 319 16.30 2.98 -2.17
N GLU A 320 15.22 3.46 -1.54
CA GLU A 320 14.53 4.67 -2.02
C GLU A 320 15.42 5.92 -1.96
N VAL A 321 16.42 5.94 -1.08
CA VAL A 321 17.40 7.03 -0.94
C VAL A 321 18.55 6.95 -1.95
N ASP A 322 18.63 5.89 -2.76
CA ASP A 322 19.70 5.75 -3.74
C ASP A 322 19.53 6.75 -4.88
N ASP A 323 20.61 7.43 -5.25
CA ASP A 323 20.63 8.26 -6.45
C ASP A 323 20.62 7.43 -7.74
N ALA A 324 20.32 8.08 -8.87
CA ALA A 324 20.21 7.41 -10.17
C ALA A 324 21.50 6.66 -10.60
N ALA A 325 22.67 7.15 -10.18
CA ALA A 325 23.96 6.52 -10.50
C ALA A 325 24.14 5.22 -9.68
N THR A 326 23.78 5.25 -8.40
CA THR A 326 23.83 4.12 -7.48
C THR A 326 22.84 3.04 -7.90
N VAL A 327 21.62 3.42 -8.26
CA VAL A 327 20.61 2.49 -8.81
C VAL A 327 21.14 1.76 -10.04
N ARG A 328 21.74 2.51 -10.99
CA ARG A 328 22.32 1.91 -12.20
C ARG A 328 23.48 0.96 -11.88
N ALA A 329 24.38 1.35 -11.00
CA ALA A 329 25.50 0.51 -10.59
C ALA A 329 25.05 -0.80 -9.92
N LYS A 330 24.02 -0.75 -9.06
CA LYS A 330 23.43 -1.93 -8.43
C LYS A 330 22.76 -2.85 -9.45
N LEU A 331 22.04 -2.28 -10.42
CA LEU A 331 21.42 -3.04 -11.50
C LEU A 331 22.47 -3.71 -12.41
N ASP A 332 23.52 -2.98 -12.80
CA ASP A 332 24.62 -3.52 -13.60
C ASP A 332 25.37 -4.64 -12.87
N ALA A 333 25.56 -4.50 -11.55
CA ALA A 333 26.17 -5.54 -10.73
C ALA A 333 25.31 -6.80 -10.65
N MET A 334 23.98 -6.66 -10.50
CA MET A 334 23.04 -7.78 -10.51
C MET A 334 23.05 -8.55 -11.84
N LEU A 335 23.28 -7.84 -12.96
CA LEU A 335 23.24 -8.39 -14.32
C LEU A 335 24.62 -8.73 -14.88
N SER A 336 25.70 -8.68 -14.08
CA SER A 336 27.09 -8.72 -14.57
C SER A 336 27.39 -9.94 -15.45
N ASP A 337 26.78 -11.09 -15.11
CA ASP A 337 27.02 -12.40 -15.75
C ASP A 337 25.91 -12.79 -16.74
N ASP A 338 25.05 -11.84 -17.15
CA ASP A 338 24.00 -12.09 -18.14
C ASP A 338 24.44 -11.59 -19.55
N PRO A 339 24.30 -12.42 -20.60
CA PRO A 339 24.69 -12.03 -21.96
C PRO A 339 23.86 -10.87 -22.51
N ASP A 340 22.63 -10.69 -22.04
CA ASP A 340 21.69 -9.66 -22.48
C ASP A 340 21.68 -8.44 -21.54
N ARG A 341 22.71 -8.28 -20.68
CA ARG A 341 22.78 -7.22 -19.65
C ARG A 341 22.43 -5.83 -20.17
N SER A 342 22.88 -5.46 -21.37
CA SER A 342 22.66 -4.12 -21.93
C SER A 342 21.19 -3.89 -22.25
N TRP A 343 20.55 -4.92 -22.81
CA TRP A 343 19.13 -4.87 -23.14
C TRP A 343 18.27 -4.91 -21.87
N LEU A 344 18.57 -5.82 -20.92
CA LEU A 344 17.89 -5.89 -19.63
C LEU A 344 17.99 -4.57 -18.86
N THR A 345 19.18 -3.98 -18.77
CA THR A 345 19.38 -2.70 -18.08
C THR A 345 18.53 -1.59 -18.70
N GLN A 346 18.54 -1.48 -20.03
CA GLN A 346 17.75 -0.46 -20.74
C GLN A 346 16.24 -0.63 -20.51
N ARG A 347 15.75 -1.88 -20.41
CA ARG A 347 14.32 -2.18 -20.23
C ARG A 347 13.86 -2.17 -18.77
N LEU A 348 14.75 -2.40 -17.81
CA LEU A 348 14.43 -2.39 -16.37
C LEU A 348 14.60 -1.01 -15.70
N LEU A 349 15.41 -0.11 -16.24
CA LEU A 349 15.56 1.24 -15.68
C LEU A 349 14.23 2.03 -15.59
N PRO A 350 13.33 2.01 -16.61
CA PRO A 350 12.08 2.75 -16.54
C PRO A 350 11.17 2.33 -15.39
N ILE A 351 11.14 1.05 -15.00
CA ILE A 351 10.31 0.61 -13.85
C ILE A 351 10.88 1.07 -12.50
N LEU A 352 12.15 1.46 -12.47
CA LEU A 352 12.80 2.07 -11.31
C LEU A 352 12.64 3.60 -11.30
N GLY A 353 11.82 4.17 -12.20
CA GLY A 353 11.64 5.61 -12.33
C GLY A 353 12.81 6.31 -13.04
N LEU A 354 13.70 5.56 -13.68
CA LEU A 354 14.88 6.11 -14.38
C LEU A 354 14.74 5.93 -15.90
N GLY A 355 14.75 7.05 -16.63
CA GLY A 355 14.62 7.06 -18.09
C GLY A 355 13.17 7.15 -18.58
N SER A 356 12.98 7.08 -19.89
CA SER A 356 11.67 7.18 -20.54
C SER A 356 11.30 5.86 -21.23
N SER A 357 10.09 5.36 -21.02
CA SER A 357 9.52 4.23 -21.76
C SER A 357 8.48 4.73 -22.76
N SER A 358 8.50 4.22 -24.00
CA SER A 358 7.44 4.48 -24.98
C SER A 358 6.39 3.37 -24.95
N ALA A 359 5.15 3.68 -25.34
CA ALA A 359 4.08 2.67 -25.42
C ALA A 359 4.38 1.54 -26.43
N ALA A 360 5.23 1.79 -27.43
CA ALA A 360 5.67 0.81 -28.41
C ALA A 360 6.67 -0.23 -27.83
N ASP A 361 7.25 0.03 -26.65
CA ASP A 361 8.25 -0.82 -25.99
C ASP A 361 7.64 -1.83 -25.00
N ARG A 362 6.31 -1.90 -24.87
CA ARG A 362 5.66 -2.68 -23.80
C ARG A 362 5.95 -4.18 -23.89
N GLU A 363 5.87 -4.77 -25.08
CA GLU A 363 6.12 -6.21 -25.27
C GLU A 363 7.57 -6.59 -24.95
N GLU A 364 8.54 -5.77 -25.40
CA GLU A 364 9.95 -5.96 -25.05
C GLU A 364 10.21 -5.74 -23.56
N SER A 365 9.50 -4.80 -22.92
CA SER A 365 9.61 -4.57 -21.48
C SER A 365 9.11 -5.79 -20.69
N PHE A 366 7.96 -6.36 -21.06
CA PHE A 366 7.46 -7.59 -20.45
C PHE A 366 8.37 -8.80 -20.71
N ALA A 367 9.01 -8.88 -21.88
CA ALA A 367 10.03 -9.89 -22.14
C ALA A 367 11.23 -9.73 -21.19
N ALA A 368 11.67 -8.49 -20.93
CA ALA A 368 12.73 -8.20 -19.96
C ALA A 368 12.30 -8.55 -18.52
N TYR A 369 11.05 -8.25 -18.14
CA TYR A 369 10.52 -8.61 -16.82
C TYR A 369 10.45 -10.13 -16.64
N ARG A 370 10.04 -10.87 -17.67
CA ARG A 370 10.03 -12.34 -17.64
C ARG A 370 11.45 -12.86 -17.43
N ARG A 371 12.40 -12.38 -18.24
CA ARG A 371 13.80 -12.79 -18.14
C ARG A 371 14.37 -12.46 -16.76
N PHE A 372 14.06 -11.29 -16.20
CA PHE A 372 14.43 -10.92 -14.84
C PHE A 372 13.86 -11.90 -13.80
N ILE A 373 12.58 -12.24 -13.87
CA ILE A 373 11.95 -13.19 -12.95
C ILE A 373 12.57 -14.59 -13.07
N GLU A 374 12.90 -15.04 -14.29
CA GLU A 374 13.62 -16.30 -14.54
C GLU A 374 15.04 -16.28 -13.94
N LEU A 375 15.73 -15.14 -14.01
CA LEU A 375 17.06 -14.96 -13.43
C LEU A 375 17.09 -15.16 -11.92
N LEU A 376 15.99 -14.86 -11.22
CA LEU A 376 15.86 -15.15 -9.78
C LEU A 376 16.02 -16.64 -9.47
N ALA A 377 15.65 -17.51 -10.42
CA ALA A 377 15.68 -18.96 -10.29
C ALA A 377 16.91 -19.60 -10.98
N ARG A 378 17.89 -18.81 -11.42
CA ARG A 378 19.04 -19.30 -12.22
C ARG A 378 19.91 -20.30 -11.46
N ASP A 379 20.32 -19.93 -10.24
CA ASP A 379 21.31 -20.69 -9.47
C ASP A 379 20.68 -21.60 -8.40
N ARG A 380 19.44 -21.30 -8.01
CA ARG A 380 18.69 -22.00 -6.96
C ARG A 380 17.19 -21.76 -7.15
N PRO A 381 16.31 -22.59 -6.57
CA PRO A 381 14.88 -22.38 -6.66
C PRO A 381 14.46 -20.98 -6.17
N ALA A 382 13.42 -20.44 -6.78
CA ALA A 382 12.87 -19.14 -6.40
C ALA A 382 11.37 -19.24 -6.09
N VAL A 383 10.94 -18.45 -5.11
CA VAL A 383 9.53 -18.17 -4.84
C VAL A 383 9.31 -16.68 -4.98
N VAL A 384 8.42 -16.30 -5.90
CA VAL A 384 8.03 -14.91 -6.13
C VAL A 384 6.57 -14.75 -5.79
N VAL A 385 6.29 -13.88 -4.82
CA VAL A 385 4.93 -13.59 -4.35
C VAL A 385 4.46 -12.29 -4.98
N PHE A 386 3.32 -12.34 -5.67
CA PHE A 386 2.58 -11.16 -6.12
C PHE A 386 1.38 -10.96 -5.19
N GLU A 387 1.42 -9.91 -4.37
CA GLU A 387 0.32 -9.60 -3.47
C GLU A 387 -0.75 -8.73 -4.14
N ASP A 388 -1.99 -8.93 -3.70
CA ASP A 388 -3.13 -8.07 -4.02
C ASP A 388 -3.44 -7.93 -5.52
N ILE A 389 -3.30 -9.02 -6.30
CA ILE A 389 -3.47 -9.00 -7.77
C ILE A 389 -4.91 -8.67 -8.22
N GLN A 390 -5.87 -8.50 -7.31
CA GLN A 390 -7.16 -7.87 -7.64
C GLN A 390 -7.00 -6.44 -8.19
N TRP A 391 -5.86 -5.79 -7.95
CA TRP A 391 -5.52 -4.47 -8.49
C TRP A 391 -4.65 -4.54 -9.75
N ALA A 392 -4.27 -5.74 -10.19
CA ALA A 392 -3.48 -5.93 -11.40
C ALA A 392 -4.32 -5.60 -12.65
N ASP A 393 -3.66 -5.07 -13.68
CA ASP A 393 -4.25 -4.96 -15.00
C ASP A 393 -4.18 -6.31 -15.75
N ASP A 394 -4.95 -6.42 -16.84
CA ASP A 394 -4.99 -7.62 -17.68
C ASP A 394 -3.59 -8.02 -18.21
N ALA A 395 -2.70 -7.04 -18.40
CA ALA A 395 -1.33 -7.28 -18.87
C ALA A 395 -0.50 -8.03 -17.82
N LEU A 396 -0.55 -7.61 -16.55
CA LEU A 396 0.11 -8.31 -15.44
C LEU A 396 -0.50 -9.70 -15.23
N LEU A 397 -1.82 -9.84 -15.25
CA LEU A 397 -2.47 -11.15 -15.11
C LEU A 397 -2.05 -12.13 -16.22
N THR A 398 -2.05 -11.65 -17.47
CA THR A 398 -1.56 -12.41 -18.63
C THR A 398 -0.10 -12.80 -18.47
N PHE A 399 0.73 -11.87 -17.99
CA PHE A 399 2.15 -12.15 -17.72
C PHE A 399 2.34 -13.26 -16.67
N LEU A 400 1.63 -13.21 -15.53
CA LEU A 400 1.77 -14.22 -14.47
C LEU A 400 1.45 -15.62 -15.01
N ALA A 401 0.40 -15.73 -15.82
CA ALA A 401 0.05 -16.96 -16.49
C ALA A 401 1.12 -17.41 -17.50
N GLN A 402 1.74 -16.49 -18.24
CA GLN A 402 2.82 -16.82 -19.18
C GLN A 402 4.08 -17.30 -18.46
N VAL A 403 4.48 -16.65 -17.36
CA VAL A 403 5.64 -17.06 -16.56
C VAL A 403 5.49 -18.50 -16.08
N ALA A 404 4.30 -18.86 -15.61
CA ALA A 404 3.98 -20.22 -15.17
C ALA A 404 4.10 -21.28 -16.28
N ASN A 405 3.99 -20.87 -17.56
CA ASN A 405 4.10 -21.74 -18.72
C ASN A 405 5.43 -21.55 -19.47
N SER A 406 6.43 -20.96 -18.83
CA SER A 406 7.71 -20.66 -19.49
C SER A 406 8.41 -21.94 -19.96
N PRO A 407 8.90 -21.97 -21.21
CA PRO A 407 9.64 -23.12 -21.71
C PRO A 407 11.03 -23.18 -21.06
N GLY A 408 11.45 -24.36 -20.60
CA GLY A 408 12.80 -24.59 -20.09
C GLY A 408 12.85 -25.07 -18.63
N VAL A 409 14.06 -25.07 -18.07
CA VAL A 409 14.31 -25.41 -16.67
C VAL A 409 14.43 -24.11 -15.88
N VAL A 410 13.33 -23.73 -15.23
CA VAL A 410 13.20 -22.55 -14.37
C VAL A 410 12.49 -23.02 -13.09
N PRO A 411 13.22 -23.37 -12.01
CA PRO A 411 12.64 -23.82 -10.74
C PRO A 411 12.03 -22.63 -9.98
N LEU A 412 10.94 -22.08 -10.52
CA LEU A 412 10.24 -20.89 -10.02
C LEU A 412 8.81 -21.22 -9.60
N LEU A 413 8.48 -20.94 -8.34
CA LEU A 413 7.10 -20.90 -7.87
C LEU A 413 6.61 -19.45 -7.83
N VAL A 414 5.58 -19.14 -8.60
CA VAL A 414 4.84 -17.88 -8.49
C VAL A 414 3.64 -18.11 -7.57
N VAL A 415 3.51 -17.30 -6.54
CA VAL A 415 2.33 -17.29 -5.65
C VAL A 415 1.64 -15.95 -5.82
N ALA A 416 0.38 -15.95 -6.26
CA ALA A 416 -0.41 -14.74 -6.38
C ALA A 416 -1.49 -14.69 -5.31
N THR A 417 -1.63 -13.59 -4.57
CA THR A 417 -2.73 -13.42 -3.60
C THR A 417 -3.80 -12.50 -4.17
N THR A 418 -5.07 -12.86 -4.01
CA THR A 418 -6.20 -12.11 -4.57
C THR A 418 -7.44 -12.20 -3.71
N ARG A 419 -8.49 -11.48 -4.13
CA ARG A 419 -9.84 -11.55 -3.59
C ARG A 419 -10.77 -12.36 -4.51
N PRO A 420 -11.85 -12.97 -3.99
CA PRO A 420 -12.80 -13.74 -4.78
C PRO A 420 -13.37 -12.98 -5.98
N GLU A 421 -13.62 -11.67 -5.82
CA GLU A 421 -14.22 -10.81 -6.86
C GLU A 421 -13.45 -10.82 -8.19
N LEU A 422 -12.13 -11.06 -8.17
CA LEU A 422 -11.34 -11.13 -9.40
C LEU A 422 -11.85 -12.24 -10.33
N PHE A 423 -12.31 -13.37 -9.77
CA PHE A 423 -12.81 -14.52 -10.54
C PHE A 423 -14.26 -14.38 -11.01
N GLU A 424 -14.96 -13.33 -10.61
CA GLU A 424 -16.27 -12.99 -11.18
C GLU A 424 -16.12 -12.48 -12.62
N GLN A 425 -14.96 -11.88 -12.93
CA GLN A 425 -14.60 -11.45 -14.26
C GLN A 425 -14.45 -12.67 -15.19
N ARG A 426 -14.90 -12.55 -16.44
CA ARG A 426 -14.88 -13.63 -17.45
C ARG A 426 -13.81 -13.38 -18.51
N GLU A 427 -12.65 -12.88 -18.10
CA GLU A 427 -11.53 -12.60 -18.97
C GLU A 427 -10.58 -13.80 -19.03
N ALA A 428 -9.95 -14.01 -20.19
CA ALA A 428 -9.07 -15.16 -20.41
C ALA A 428 -7.84 -15.15 -19.49
N SER A 429 -7.35 -13.97 -19.12
CA SER A 429 -6.25 -13.77 -18.18
C SER A 429 -6.60 -14.26 -16.77
N VAL A 430 -7.83 -13.98 -16.31
CA VAL A 430 -8.38 -14.44 -15.04
C VAL A 430 -8.53 -15.98 -15.01
N GLU A 431 -9.01 -16.57 -16.10
CA GLU A 431 -9.07 -18.04 -16.22
C GLU A 431 -7.67 -18.67 -16.18
N ALA A 432 -6.67 -18.01 -16.78
CA ALA A 432 -5.32 -18.52 -16.85
C ALA A 432 -4.62 -18.54 -15.48
N ILE A 433 -4.84 -17.53 -14.64
CA ILE A 433 -4.37 -17.53 -13.23
C ILE A 433 -5.22 -18.44 -12.33
N GLY A 434 -6.43 -18.82 -12.77
CA GLY A 434 -7.38 -19.67 -12.06
C GLY A 434 -7.15 -21.18 -12.18
N ARG A 435 -6.06 -21.62 -12.84
CA ARG A 435 -5.80 -23.05 -13.07
C ARG A 435 -5.49 -23.85 -11.79
N ARG A 436 -4.88 -23.21 -10.80
CA ARG A 436 -4.58 -23.80 -9.49
C ARG A 436 -4.84 -22.77 -8.41
N VAL A 437 -6.02 -22.85 -7.80
CA VAL A 437 -6.47 -21.90 -6.77
C VAL A 437 -6.58 -22.58 -5.41
N VAL A 438 -6.04 -21.92 -4.40
CA VAL A 438 -6.24 -22.25 -2.98
C VAL A 438 -7.24 -21.23 -2.42
N HIS A 439 -8.44 -21.69 -2.11
CA HIS A 439 -9.49 -20.83 -1.57
C HIS A 439 -9.42 -20.74 -0.05
N PHE A 440 -9.42 -19.52 0.46
CA PHE A 440 -9.49 -19.19 1.87
C PHE A 440 -10.95 -18.90 2.25
N THR A 441 -11.49 -19.73 3.12
CA THR A 441 -12.80 -19.53 3.73
C THR A 441 -12.65 -18.90 5.12
N PRO A 442 -13.70 -18.28 5.69
CA PRO A 442 -13.70 -17.88 7.10
C PRO A 442 -13.37 -19.05 8.04
N LEU A 443 -12.72 -18.75 9.16
CA LEU A 443 -12.50 -19.73 10.22
C LEU A 443 -13.83 -20.17 10.83
N SER A 444 -13.93 -21.43 11.23
CA SER A 444 -15.05 -21.87 12.06
C SER A 444 -14.98 -21.22 13.44
N ASP A 445 -16.08 -21.26 14.19
CA ASP A 445 -16.14 -20.70 15.54
C ASP A 445 -15.06 -21.31 16.45
N GLY A 446 -14.90 -22.63 16.42
CA GLY A 446 -13.89 -23.31 17.23
C GLY A 446 -12.45 -22.89 16.89
N TYR A 447 -12.16 -22.66 15.60
CA TYR A 447 -10.83 -22.20 15.19
C TYR A 447 -10.60 -20.71 15.42
N THR A 448 -11.66 -19.91 15.39
CA THR A 448 -11.60 -18.49 15.79
C THR A 448 -11.25 -18.38 17.27
N VAL A 449 -11.89 -19.17 18.13
CA VAL A 449 -11.57 -19.28 19.56
C VAL A 449 -10.13 -19.77 19.76
N SER A 450 -9.70 -20.81 19.04
CA SER A 450 -8.33 -21.35 19.13
C SER A 450 -7.26 -20.33 18.73
N LEU A 451 -7.52 -19.53 17.69
CA LEU A 451 -6.65 -18.44 17.26
C LEU A 451 -6.50 -17.41 18.39
N VAL A 452 -7.61 -16.96 18.97
CA VAL A 452 -7.61 -15.97 20.04
C VAL A 452 -6.91 -16.49 21.30
N ALA A 453 -7.23 -17.72 21.71
CA ALA A 453 -6.57 -18.36 22.85
C ALA A 453 -5.06 -18.39 22.65
N SER A 454 -4.59 -18.66 21.44
CA SER A 454 -3.16 -18.66 21.12
C SER A 454 -2.53 -17.27 21.13
N LEU A 455 -3.26 -16.23 20.69
CA LEU A 455 -2.83 -14.83 20.81
C LEU A 455 -2.68 -14.39 22.28
N LEU A 456 -3.42 -15.04 23.17
CA LEU A 456 -3.40 -14.84 24.63
C LEU A 456 -2.57 -15.92 25.34
N GLU A 457 -1.52 -16.43 24.68
CA GLU A 457 -0.54 -17.38 25.24
C GLU A 457 -1.14 -18.72 25.72
N GLY A 458 -2.19 -19.20 25.05
CA GLY A 458 -2.84 -20.48 25.35
C GLY A 458 -3.84 -20.41 26.51
N ALA A 459 -4.26 -19.21 26.89
CA ALA A 459 -5.20 -19.01 27.98
C ALA A 459 -6.63 -19.46 27.64
N THR A 460 -7.39 -19.77 28.69
CA THR A 460 -8.81 -20.15 28.56
C THR A 460 -9.66 -18.89 28.46
N LEU A 461 -10.62 -18.87 27.53
CA LEU A 461 -11.58 -17.78 27.40
C LEU A 461 -12.85 -18.12 28.18
N SER A 462 -13.44 -17.13 28.84
CA SER A 462 -14.81 -17.29 29.37
C SER A 462 -15.83 -17.35 28.23
N PRO A 463 -16.99 -18.02 28.43
CA PRO A 463 -18.03 -18.10 27.39
C PRO A 463 -18.50 -16.72 26.89
N GLU A 464 -18.51 -15.72 27.76
CA GLU A 464 -18.87 -14.33 27.44
C GLU A 464 -17.86 -13.69 26.48
N VAL A 465 -16.56 -13.91 26.71
CA VAL A 465 -15.48 -13.48 25.82
C VAL A 465 -15.59 -14.17 24.46
N GLU A 466 -15.78 -15.50 24.46
CA GLU A 466 -15.93 -16.28 23.22
C GLU A 466 -17.11 -15.78 22.39
N GLU A 467 -18.29 -15.63 22.99
CA GLU A 467 -19.49 -15.17 22.27
C GLU A 467 -19.28 -13.77 21.69
N THR A 468 -18.67 -12.86 22.46
CA THR A 468 -18.41 -11.50 22.01
C THR A 468 -17.44 -11.46 20.82
N ILE A 469 -16.37 -12.24 20.89
CA ILE A 469 -15.39 -12.35 19.78
C ILE A 469 -16.03 -13.00 18.55
N LEU A 470 -16.76 -14.10 18.71
CA LEU A 470 -17.39 -14.80 17.59
C LEU A 470 -18.37 -13.89 16.86
N ARG A 471 -19.17 -13.13 17.61
CA ARG A 471 -20.11 -12.15 17.06
C ARG A 471 -19.40 -11.00 16.34
N GLY A 472 -18.26 -10.54 16.85
CA GLY A 472 -17.49 -9.43 16.26
C GLY A 472 -16.61 -9.84 15.08
N ALA A 473 -16.06 -11.05 15.10
CA ALA A 473 -15.07 -11.51 14.13
C ALA A 473 -15.67 -12.23 12.92
N GLY A 474 -16.79 -12.96 13.09
CA GLY A 474 -17.44 -13.68 12.00
C GLY A 474 -16.51 -14.64 11.23
N GLY A 475 -15.55 -15.26 11.92
CA GLY A 475 -14.53 -16.13 11.32
C GLY A 475 -13.38 -15.40 10.61
N ASN A 476 -13.34 -14.07 10.65
CA ASN A 476 -12.23 -13.28 10.10
C ASN A 476 -11.07 -13.20 11.11
N ALA A 477 -9.91 -13.78 10.76
CA ALA A 477 -8.75 -13.87 11.64
C ALA A 477 -8.20 -12.49 12.05
N LEU A 478 -8.19 -11.52 11.14
CA LEU A 478 -7.76 -10.15 11.44
C LEU A 478 -8.70 -9.50 12.46
N TYR A 479 -10.01 -9.61 12.23
CA TYR A 479 -10.99 -9.02 13.15
C TYR A 479 -10.94 -9.68 14.53
N ALA A 480 -10.75 -11.00 14.60
CA ALA A 480 -10.55 -11.68 15.87
C ALA A 480 -9.33 -11.13 16.63
N GLY A 481 -8.20 -10.93 15.96
CA GLY A 481 -6.99 -10.36 16.56
C GLY A 481 -7.16 -8.90 16.99
N GLU A 482 -7.77 -8.06 16.14
CA GLU A 482 -8.02 -6.65 16.45
C GLU A 482 -9.05 -6.48 17.57
N PHE A 483 -10.05 -7.35 17.66
CA PHE A 483 -11.04 -7.31 18.73
C PHE A 483 -10.40 -7.61 20.09
N VAL A 484 -9.49 -8.59 20.15
CA VAL A 484 -8.71 -8.90 21.36
C VAL A 484 -7.83 -7.72 21.76
N ARG A 485 -7.12 -7.11 20.80
CA ARG A 485 -6.30 -5.91 21.05
C ARG A 485 -7.14 -4.76 21.58
N LEU A 486 -8.28 -4.48 20.95
CA LEU A 486 -9.20 -3.43 21.37
C LEU A 486 -9.65 -3.61 22.82
N LEU A 487 -9.97 -4.85 23.23
CA LEU A 487 -10.38 -5.12 24.61
C LEU A 487 -9.24 -4.98 25.60
N LEU A 488 -8.01 -5.41 25.24
CA LEU A 488 -6.81 -5.21 26.06
C LEU A 488 -6.46 -3.72 26.22
N ASP A 489 -6.47 -2.96 25.13
CA ASP A 489 -6.15 -1.53 25.12
C ASP A 489 -7.13 -0.71 25.97
N ARG A 490 -8.40 -1.14 26.02
CA ARG A 490 -9.44 -0.52 26.87
C ARG A 490 -9.40 -0.99 28.33
N GLY A 491 -8.52 -1.94 28.68
CA GLY A 491 -8.53 -2.59 29.99
C GLY A 491 -9.80 -3.39 30.28
N ALA A 492 -10.60 -3.68 29.23
CA ALA A 492 -11.86 -4.41 29.32
C ALA A 492 -11.66 -5.93 29.31
N LEU A 493 -10.46 -6.42 28.98
CA LEU A 493 -10.08 -7.82 29.08
C LEU A 493 -9.04 -8.00 30.18
N ILE A 494 -9.40 -8.74 31.24
CA ILE A 494 -8.49 -9.05 32.34
C ILE A 494 -8.31 -10.55 32.50
N GLN A 495 -7.14 -10.94 32.99
CA GLN A 495 -6.84 -12.32 33.34
C GLN A 495 -7.14 -12.54 34.82
N ASP A 496 -8.04 -13.48 35.12
CA ASP A 496 -8.38 -13.91 36.47
C ASP A 496 -8.22 -15.44 36.58
N ASP A 497 -7.33 -15.89 37.45
CA ASP A 497 -6.96 -17.31 37.63
C ASP A 497 -6.63 -18.06 36.31
N GLY A 498 -5.95 -17.38 35.37
CA GLY A 498 -5.58 -17.95 34.07
C GLY A 498 -6.71 -18.00 33.04
N VAL A 499 -7.90 -17.47 33.37
CA VAL A 499 -9.05 -17.33 32.48
C VAL A 499 -9.23 -15.85 32.11
N TRP A 500 -9.38 -15.55 30.82
CA TRP A 500 -9.69 -14.20 30.37
C TRP A 500 -11.19 -13.91 30.48
N ARG A 501 -11.51 -12.77 31.06
CA ARG A 501 -12.88 -12.30 31.27
C ARG A 501 -13.03 -10.87 30.80
N ILE A 502 -14.22 -10.54 30.31
CA ILE A 502 -14.61 -9.15 30.06
C ILE A 502 -14.99 -8.54 31.40
N VAL A 503 -14.45 -7.37 31.70
CA VAL A 503 -14.92 -6.51 32.79
C VAL A 503 -15.56 -5.28 32.19
N ASP A 504 -16.79 -4.99 32.60
CA ASP A 504 -17.45 -3.74 32.27
C ASP A 504 -16.69 -2.59 32.96
N GLY A 505 -16.20 -1.64 32.14
CA GLY A 505 -15.60 -0.39 32.59
C GLY A 505 -16.65 0.70 32.81
#